data_AF-A0A920I736-F1
#
_entry.id   AF-A0A920I736-F1
#
_cell.length_a   1.000
_cell.length_b   1.000
_cell.length_c   1.000
_cell.angle_alpha   90.00
_cell.angle_beta   90.00
_cell.angle_gamma   90.00
#
_symmetry.space_group_name_H-M   'P 1'
#
loop_
_entity.id
_entity.type
_entity.pdbx_description
1 polymer ?
#
loop_
_entity_poly.entity_id
_entity_poly.type
_entity_poly.pdbx_seq_one_letter_code
_entity_poly.pdbx_strand_id
1 'polypeptide(L)'
;MAVLAADALGADKVDTIMMPSEYTADISLNDAELLAENLGISYKTISIDDAMSQFNIMLEPYFKNTDAGIAEENIQSRLRGLTLMAYSNKFGSMVLATGNKSEYAAGYATLYGDMCGGYAPIKDVWKTTVFELCKWRNNNVPRLSPIKKDRIIPERIITRPPSAELRPDQQDTDSLPEYDVLDPILVALTEEMADIKTIISRGFDREVVEKASQLLFRAEYKRFQAAPGPKITTRAFGRDRRLPLTSGFRPAYHNR
;
A
#
# COMPACT_ATOMS: atom_id res chain seq x y z
N MET A 1 -3.51 -7.37 -5.96
CA MET A 1 -2.56 -8.46 -5.63
C MET A 1 -3.11 -9.84 -5.87
N ALA A 2 -4.35 -10.14 -5.46
CA ALA A 2 -5.01 -11.44 -5.70
C ALA A 2 -4.84 -11.95 -7.15
N VAL A 3 -5.11 -11.10 -8.15
CA VAL A 3 -4.95 -11.47 -9.57
C VAL A 3 -3.53 -11.89 -9.93
N LEU A 4 -2.51 -11.14 -9.47
CA LEU A 4 -1.11 -11.45 -9.75
C LEU A 4 -0.69 -12.77 -9.09
N ALA A 5 -1.14 -13.02 -7.86
CA ALA A 5 -0.89 -14.28 -7.17
C ALA A 5 -1.57 -15.46 -7.88
N ALA A 6 -2.84 -15.30 -8.31
CA ALA A 6 -3.58 -16.33 -9.02
C ALA A 6 -3.01 -16.60 -10.42
N ASP A 7 -2.60 -15.55 -11.14
CA ASP A 7 -1.93 -15.67 -12.44
C ASP A 7 -0.56 -16.38 -12.32
N ALA A 8 0.12 -16.26 -11.17
CA ALA A 8 1.44 -16.86 -10.95
C ALA A 8 1.38 -18.29 -10.38
N LEU A 9 0.46 -18.56 -9.46
CA LEU A 9 0.43 -19.78 -8.64
C LEU A 9 -0.74 -20.72 -8.96
N GLY A 10 -1.78 -20.21 -9.63
CA GLY A 10 -3.07 -20.91 -9.74
C GLY A 10 -4.02 -20.57 -8.60
N ALA A 11 -5.32 -20.70 -8.87
CA ALA A 11 -6.35 -20.25 -7.94
C ALA A 11 -6.42 -21.09 -6.64
N ASP A 12 -6.06 -22.38 -6.73
CA ASP A 12 -6.05 -23.32 -5.60
C ASP A 12 -4.89 -23.09 -4.62
N LYS A 13 -3.97 -22.16 -4.93
CA LYS A 13 -2.80 -21.82 -4.11
C LYS A 13 -2.88 -20.42 -3.52
N VAL A 14 -4.02 -19.75 -3.63
CA VAL A 14 -4.24 -18.39 -3.16
C VAL A 14 -5.42 -18.33 -2.19
N ASP A 15 -5.12 -17.97 -0.95
CA ASP A 15 -6.11 -17.56 0.04
C ASP A 15 -6.21 -16.04 0.07
N THR A 16 -7.44 -15.53 0.12
CA THR A 16 -7.74 -14.14 0.45
C THR A 16 -8.51 -14.07 1.76
N ILE A 17 -8.11 -13.12 2.61
CA ILE A 17 -8.71 -12.91 3.92
C ILE A 17 -9.12 -11.44 4.03
N MET A 18 -10.43 -11.20 4.02
CA MET A 18 -11.02 -9.90 4.31
C MET A 18 -11.08 -9.68 5.82
N MET A 19 -10.61 -8.52 6.28
CA MET A 19 -10.47 -8.21 7.70
C MET A 19 -11.18 -6.90 8.04
N PRO A 20 -12.52 -6.92 8.07
CA PRO A 20 -13.31 -5.72 8.29
C PRO A 20 -13.11 -5.15 9.70
N SER A 21 -13.29 -3.84 9.79
CA SER A 21 -13.53 -3.08 11.01
C SER A 21 -14.82 -2.26 10.87
N GLU A 22 -15.23 -1.56 11.92
CA GLU A 22 -16.37 -0.63 11.91
C GLU A 22 -16.36 0.41 10.77
N TYR A 23 -15.19 0.74 10.20
CA TYR A 23 -15.05 1.73 9.11
C TYR A 23 -15.05 1.09 7.71
N THR A 24 -15.10 -0.24 7.62
CA THR A 24 -15.06 -0.95 6.34
C THR A 24 -16.40 -0.81 5.62
N ALA A 25 -16.36 -0.30 4.39
CA ALA A 25 -17.58 -0.07 3.63
C ALA A 25 -18.14 -1.39 3.03
N ASP A 26 -19.47 -1.53 2.98
CA ASP A 26 -20.13 -2.68 2.35
C ASP A 26 -19.67 -2.90 0.90
N ILE A 27 -19.42 -1.81 0.18
CA ILE A 27 -18.91 -1.87 -1.20
C ILE A 27 -17.54 -2.53 -1.28
N SER A 28 -16.67 -2.37 -0.27
CA SER A 28 -15.35 -3.00 -0.19
C SER A 28 -15.46 -4.50 0.08
N LEU A 29 -16.42 -4.92 0.91
CA LEU A 29 -16.73 -6.34 1.13
C LEU A 29 -17.21 -7.01 -0.17
N ASN A 30 -18.20 -6.39 -0.83
CA ASN A 30 -18.78 -6.91 -2.07
C ASN A 30 -17.76 -6.98 -3.22
N ASP A 31 -16.91 -5.95 -3.36
CA ASP A 31 -15.88 -5.92 -4.40
C ASP A 31 -14.79 -6.99 -4.18
N ALA A 32 -14.39 -7.22 -2.93
CA ALA A 32 -13.40 -8.23 -2.58
C ALA A 32 -13.92 -9.65 -2.83
N GLU A 33 -15.16 -9.93 -2.43
CA GLU A 33 -15.83 -11.21 -2.68
C GLU A 33 -15.99 -11.47 -4.18
N LEU A 34 -16.52 -10.49 -4.93
CA LEU A 34 -16.71 -10.62 -6.38
C LEU A 34 -15.38 -10.85 -7.12
N LEU A 35 -14.30 -10.19 -6.69
CA LEU A 35 -12.97 -10.44 -7.26
C LEU A 35 -12.50 -11.87 -6.98
N ALA A 36 -12.72 -12.37 -5.77
CA ALA A 36 -12.34 -13.73 -5.40
C ALA A 36 -13.14 -14.78 -6.19
N GLU A 37 -14.45 -14.58 -6.33
CA GLU A 37 -15.31 -15.41 -7.17
C GLU A 37 -14.86 -15.41 -8.63
N ASN A 38 -14.56 -14.23 -9.18
CA ASN A 38 -14.10 -14.11 -10.57
C ASN A 38 -12.79 -14.86 -10.85
N LEU A 39 -11.92 -14.97 -9.84
CA LEU A 39 -10.65 -15.68 -9.88
C LEU A 39 -10.78 -17.17 -9.51
N GLY A 40 -11.87 -17.58 -8.86
CA GLY A 40 -12.02 -18.92 -8.29
C GLY A 40 -11.08 -19.20 -7.12
N ILE A 41 -10.70 -18.15 -6.36
CA ILE A 41 -9.79 -18.26 -5.21
C ILE A 41 -10.56 -18.34 -3.89
N SER A 42 -9.91 -18.85 -2.84
CA SER A 42 -10.48 -18.92 -1.50
C SER A 42 -10.72 -17.51 -0.94
N TYR A 43 -11.92 -17.26 -0.43
CA TYR A 43 -12.31 -16.03 0.26
C TYR A 43 -12.74 -16.35 1.69
N LYS A 44 -12.13 -15.66 2.65
CA LYS A 44 -12.41 -15.82 4.09
C LYS A 44 -12.61 -14.45 4.69
N THR A 45 -13.41 -14.37 5.76
CA THR A 45 -13.60 -13.15 6.53
C THR A 45 -13.19 -13.39 7.98
N ILE A 46 -12.31 -12.55 8.50
CA ILE A 46 -11.89 -12.55 9.91
C ILE A 46 -11.93 -11.09 10.39
N SER A 47 -13.04 -10.68 11.02
CA SER A 47 -13.18 -9.32 11.58
C SER A 47 -12.10 -9.05 12.63
N ILE A 48 -11.64 -7.80 12.68
CA ILE A 48 -10.72 -7.31 13.72
C ILE A 48 -11.44 -6.52 14.82
N ASP A 49 -12.77 -6.39 14.79
CA ASP A 49 -13.54 -5.55 15.72
C ASP A 49 -13.37 -5.97 17.19
N ASP A 50 -13.41 -7.28 17.48
CA ASP A 50 -13.22 -7.78 18.84
C ASP A 50 -11.81 -7.47 19.35
N ALA A 51 -10.80 -7.66 18.50
CA ALA A 51 -9.42 -7.33 18.84
C ALA A 51 -9.24 -5.82 19.05
N MET A 52 -9.81 -4.99 18.19
CA MET A 52 -9.83 -3.53 18.35
C MET A 52 -10.46 -3.12 19.67
N SER A 53 -11.60 -3.71 20.02
CA SER A 53 -12.31 -3.43 21.27
C SER A 53 -11.45 -3.75 22.50
N GLN A 54 -10.73 -4.89 22.49
CA GLN A 54 -9.82 -5.24 23.57
C GLN A 54 -8.62 -4.29 23.66
N PHE A 55 -8.04 -3.89 22.52
CA PHE A 55 -6.95 -2.91 22.51
C PHE A 55 -7.40 -1.54 23.03
N ASN A 56 -8.62 -1.10 22.71
CA ASN A 56 -9.20 0.13 23.23
C ASN A 56 -9.32 0.07 24.77
N ILE A 57 -9.83 -1.03 25.34
CA ILE A 57 -9.90 -1.22 26.79
C ILE A 57 -8.50 -1.21 27.43
N MET A 58 -7.52 -1.90 26.82
CA MET A 58 -6.15 -1.96 27.34
C MET A 58 -5.46 -0.59 27.38
N LEU A 59 -5.74 0.27 26.39
CA LEU A 59 -5.09 1.56 26.22
C LEU A 59 -5.87 2.73 26.82
N GLU A 60 -7.16 2.56 27.15
CA GLU A 60 -8.03 3.60 27.72
C GLU A 60 -7.38 4.39 28.87
N PRO A 61 -6.74 3.75 29.88
CA PRO A 61 -6.15 4.50 31.00
C PRO A 61 -5.02 5.46 30.57
N TYR A 62 -4.38 5.17 29.44
CA TYR A 62 -3.23 5.91 28.93
C TYR A 62 -3.62 6.92 27.83
N PHE A 63 -4.69 6.66 27.08
CA PHE A 63 -5.18 7.54 26.01
C PHE A 63 -6.29 8.49 26.49
N LYS A 64 -6.62 8.45 27.78
CA LYS A 64 -7.62 9.33 28.38
C LYS A 64 -7.32 10.81 28.10
N ASN A 65 -8.36 11.54 27.70
CA ASN A 65 -8.30 12.97 27.33
C ASN A 65 -7.41 13.26 26.10
N THR A 66 -7.24 12.29 25.21
CA THR A 66 -6.62 12.51 23.89
C THR A 66 -7.66 12.24 22.80
N ASP A 67 -7.50 12.89 21.64
CA ASP A 67 -8.33 12.63 20.47
C ASP A 67 -7.80 11.41 19.70
N ALA A 68 -8.70 10.62 19.13
CA ALA A 68 -8.33 9.52 18.25
C ALA A 68 -7.59 10.05 17.01
N GLY A 69 -6.61 9.29 16.54
CA GLY A 69 -5.85 9.64 15.34
C GLY A 69 -4.98 8.49 14.83
N ILE A 70 -3.74 8.84 14.44
CA ILE A 70 -2.81 7.91 13.79
C ILE A 70 -2.49 6.68 14.66
N ALA A 71 -2.62 6.77 15.99
CA ALA A 71 -2.38 5.64 16.87
C ALA A 71 -3.41 4.53 16.63
N GLU A 72 -4.70 4.86 16.70
CA GLU A 72 -5.86 3.97 16.52
C GLU A 72 -5.91 3.41 15.10
N GLU A 73 -5.68 4.26 14.10
CA GLU A 73 -5.59 3.85 12.68
C GLU A 73 -4.50 2.78 12.49
N ASN A 74 -3.32 3.00 13.08
CA ASN A 74 -2.21 2.05 12.97
C ASN A 74 -2.43 0.75 13.76
N ILE A 75 -3.23 0.76 14.84
CA ILE A 75 -3.58 -0.47 15.57
C ILE A 75 -4.40 -1.39 14.65
N GLN A 76 -5.37 -0.86 13.92
CA GLN A 76 -6.15 -1.63 12.93
C GLN A 76 -5.23 -2.29 11.89
N SER A 77 -4.33 -1.53 11.28
CA SER A 77 -3.36 -2.06 10.30
C SER A 77 -2.48 -3.16 10.90
N ARG A 78 -1.98 -2.99 12.14
CA ARG A 78 -1.16 -4.00 12.84
C ARG A 78 -1.93 -5.26 13.22
N LEU A 79 -3.19 -5.14 13.63
CA LEU A 79 -4.04 -6.29 13.92
C LEU A 79 -4.27 -7.12 12.65
N ARG A 80 -4.53 -6.48 11.52
CA ARG A 80 -4.61 -7.16 10.22
C ARG A 80 -3.32 -7.91 9.90
N GLY A 81 -2.17 -7.26 10.11
CA GLY A 81 -0.87 -7.90 9.91
C GLY A 81 -0.64 -9.11 10.84
N LEU A 82 -0.96 -8.96 12.13
CA LEU A 82 -0.88 -10.04 13.11
C LEU A 82 -1.77 -11.24 12.73
N THR A 83 -3.00 -10.99 12.32
CA THR A 83 -3.95 -12.02 11.87
C THR A 83 -3.41 -12.80 10.67
N LEU A 84 -2.90 -12.10 9.64
CA LEU A 84 -2.31 -12.75 8.47
C LEU A 84 -1.07 -13.58 8.83
N MET A 85 -0.20 -13.06 9.70
CA MET A 85 0.99 -13.79 10.14
C MET A 85 0.63 -15.02 10.98
N ALA A 86 -0.37 -14.93 11.85
CA ALA A 86 -0.88 -16.07 12.61
C ALA A 86 -1.45 -17.16 11.69
N TYR A 87 -2.23 -16.75 10.68
CA TYR A 87 -2.75 -17.67 9.65
C TYR A 87 -1.61 -18.36 8.88
N SER A 88 -0.65 -17.56 8.39
CA SER A 88 0.57 -18.05 7.72
C SER A 88 1.32 -19.06 8.57
N ASN A 89 1.58 -18.77 9.85
CA ASN A 89 2.30 -19.67 10.74
C ASN A 89 1.55 -21.00 10.97
N LYS A 90 0.21 -20.98 10.93
CA LYS A 90 -0.61 -22.18 11.12
C LYS A 90 -0.67 -23.07 9.88
N PHE A 91 -0.75 -22.46 8.69
CA PHE A 91 -1.03 -23.19 7.44
C PHE A 91 0.14 -23.23 6.46
N GLY A 92 1.23 -22.52 6.72
CA GLY A 92 2.45 -22.51 5.92
C GLY A 92 2.42 -21.63 4.67
N SER A 93 1.34 -20.87 4.44
CA SER A 93 1.20 -19.93 3.32
C SER A 93 2.04 -18.67 3.53
N MET A 94 2.62 -18.11 2.47
CA MET A 94 3.36 -16.84 2.55
C MET A 94 2.41 -15.64 2.47
N VAL A 95 2.49 -14.73 3.45
CA VAL A 95 1.79 -13.43 3.38
C VAL A 95 2.44 -12.55 2.31
N LEU A 96 1.63 -12.00 1.40
CA LEU A 96 2.07 -11.03 0.40
C LEU A 96 1.74 -9.60 0.87
N ALA A 97 2.76 -8.78 1.08
CA ALA A 97 2.57 -7.36 1.34
C ALA A 97 2.07 -6.66 0.08
N THR A 98 1.11 -5.74 0.24
CA THR A 98 0.38 -5.13 -0.89
C THR A 98 0.80 -3.68 -1.18
N GLY A 99 1.77 -3.14 -0.44
CA GLY A 99 2.25 -1.77 -0.63
C GLY A 99 2.88 -1.56 -2.01
N ASN A 100 2.54 -0.47 -2.67
CA ASN A 100 3.14 -0.07 -3.95
C ASN A 100 4.31 0.93 -3.76
N LYS A 101 4.99 1.26 -4.85
CA LYS A 101 6.18 2.12 -4.81
C LYS A 101 5.86 3.54 -4.35
N SER A 102 4.68 4.09 -4.69
CA SER A 102 4.23 5.42 -4.26
C SER A 102 4.02 5.49 -2.76
N GLU A 103 3.34 4.49 -2.19
CA GLU A 103 3.10 4.35 -0.75
C GLU A 103 4.43 4.20 0.02
N TYR A 104 5.33 3.33 -0.45
CA TYR A 104 6.65 3.17 0.16
C TYR A 104 7.54 4.42 0.01
N ALA A 105 7.45 5.12 -1.11
CA ALA A 105 8.16 6.38 -1.33
C ALA A 105 7.67 7.43 -0.34
N ALA A 106 6.36 7.68 -0.25
CA ALA A 106 5.78 8.68 0.64
C ALA A 106 5.77 8.27 2.12
N GLY A 107 6.02 6.99 2.42
CA GLY A 107 5.88 6.43 3.77
C GLY A 107 4.43 6.32 4.23
N TYR A 108 3.50 6.26 3.29
CA TYR A 108 2.07 6.03 3.53
C TYR A 108 1.84 4.53 3.75
N ALA A 109 2.34 4.05 4.88
CA ALA A 109 2.39 2.64 5.25
C ALA A 109 2.56 2.51 6.76
N THR A 110 2.00 1.47 7.37
CA THR A 110 2.12 1.17 8.79
C THR A 110 3.19 0.09 9.00
N LEU A 111 4.22 0.41 9.79
CA LEU A 111 5.18 -0.61 10.24
C LEU A 111 4.45 -1.71 11.02
N TYR A 112 4.73 -2.95 10.60
CA TYR A 112 4.13 -4.16 11.13
C TYR A 112 2.61 -4.30 10.87
N GLY A 113 2.05 -3.43 10.03
CA GLY A 113 0.69 -3.54 9.51
C GLY A 113 0.71 -3.96 8.04
N ASP A 114 0.23 -3.11 7.13
CA ASP A 114 0.23 -3.33 5.67
C ASP A 114 1.60 -3.64 5.05
N MET A 115 2.69 -3.31 5.74
CA MET A 115 4.06 -3.64 5.33
C MET A 115 4.45 -5.10 5.64
N CYS A 116 3.66 -5.82 6.44
CA CYS A 116 3.98 -7.19 6.84
C CYS A 116 3.82 -8.16 5.66
N GLY A 117 4.75 -9.11 5.55
CA GLY A 117 4.73 -10.12 4.51
C GLY A 117 6.09 -10.74 4.28
N GLY A 118 6.10 -11.93 3.69
CA GLY A 118 7.32 -12.59 3.22
C GLY A 118 7.82 -12.02 1.89
N TYR A 119 6.92 -11.43 1.09
CA TYR A 119 7.24 -10.86 -0.22
C TYR A 119 6.26 -9.73 -0.58
N ALA A 120 6.73 -8.72 -1.32
CA ALA A 120 5.96 -7.56 -1.74
C ALA A 120 5.98 -7.44 -3.29
N PRO A 121 5.03 -8.10 -4.01
CA PRO A 121 5.12 -8.23 -5.47
C PRO A 121 5.09 -6.90 -6.24
N ILE A 122 4.47 -5.86 -5.69
CA ILE A 122 4.33 -4.54 -6.33
C ILE A 122 5.11 -3.43 -5.63
N LYS A 123 6.08 -3.78 -4.78
CA LYS A 123 6.92 -2.81 -4.06
C LYS A 123 7.64 -1.81 -4.98
N ASP A 124 7.91 -2.19 -6.22
CA ASP A 124 8.57 -1.34 -7.22
C ASP A 124 7.63 -0.93 -8.38
N VAL A 125 6.31 -0.92 -8.17
CA VAL A 125 5.31 -0.45 -9.15
C VAL A 125 4.69 0.86 -8.65
N TRP A 126 4.69 1.92 -9.47
CA TRP A 126 4.01 3.19 -9.14
C TRP A 126 2.48 3.01 -9.12
N LYS A 127 1.76 3.77 -8.27
CA LYS A 127 0.29 3.65 -8.11
C LYS A 127 -0.44 3.87 -9.44
N THR A 128 -0.03 4.87 -10.20
CA THR A 128 -0.52 5.13 -11.56
C THR A 128 -0.36 3.90 -12.46
N THR A 129 0.81 3.26 -12.45
CA THR A 129 1.05 2.00 -13.17
C THR A 129 0.24 0.82 -12.62
N VAL A 130 -0.08 0.77 -11.32
CA VAL A 130 -0.99 -0.26 -10.77
C VAL A 130 -2.37 -0.16 -11.45
N PHE A 131 -2.92 1.04 -11.59
CA PHE A 131 -4.19 1.24 -12.30
C PHE A 131 -4.12 0.83 -13.77
N GLU A 132 -3.02 1.18 -14.46
CA GLU A 132 -2.78 0.77 -15.84
C GLU A 132 -2.68 -0.75 -15.98
N LEU A 133 -1.99 -1.43 -15.07
CA LEU A 133 -1.87 -2.89 -15.06
C LEU A 133 -3.22 -3.58 -14.80
N CYS A 134 -4.05 -3.03 -13.91
CA CYS A 134 -5.41 -3.55 -13.70
C CYS A 134 -6.25 -3.43 -14.97
N LYS A 135 -6.24 -2.26 -15.63
CA LYS A 135 -6.94 -2.05 -16.91
C LYS A 135 -6.40 -2.96 -18.00
N TRP A 136 -5.07 -3.10 -18.10
CA TRP A 136 -4.43 -3.98 -19.05
C TRP A 136 -4.85 -5.43 -18.81
N ARG A 137 -4.83 -5.91 -17.55
CA ARG A 137 -5.20 -7.28 -17.20
C ARG A 137 -6.68 -7.59 -17.42
N ASN A 138 -7.56 -6.60 -17.31
CA ASN A 138 -8.96 -6.77 -17.69
C ASN A 138 -9.17 -6.91 -19.20
N ASN A 139 -8.29 -6.36 -20.01
CA ASN A 139 -8.35 -6.40 -21.48
C ASN A 139 -7.46 -7.49 -22.11
N ASN A 140 -6.63 -8.17 -21.30
CA ASN A 140 -5.65 -9.13 -21.78
C ASN A 140 -5.60 -10.36 -20.88
N VAL A 141 -5.41 -11.53 -21.48
CA VAL A 141 -5.14 -12.76 -20.76
C VAL A 141 -3.65 -13.07 -20.88
N PRO A 142 -2.86 -12.97 -19.80
CA PRO A 142 -1.43 -13.27 -19.87
C PRO A 142 -1.18 -14.69 -20.36
N ARG A 143 -0.24 -14.85 -21.31
CA ARG A 143 0.09 -16.14 -21.92
C ARG A 143 0.35 -17.24 -20.88
N LEU A 144 1.08 -16.89 -19.82
CA LEU A 144 1.49 -17.80 -18.75
C LEU A 144 0.43 -17.99 -17.65
N SER A 145 -0.63 -17.17 -17.62
CA SER A 145 -1.64 -17.27 -16.55
C SER A 145 -2.43 -18.58 -16.70
N PRO A 146 -2.63 -19.34 -15.62
CA PRO A 146 -3.57 -20.46 -15.61
C PRO A 146 -5.04 -19.98 -15.69
N ILE A 147 -5.31 -18.71 -15.37
CA ILE A 147 -6.64 -18.12 -15.40
C ILE A 147 -6.94 -17.58 -16.80
N LYS A 148 -7.65 -18.38 -17.61
CA LYS A 148 -8.02 -18.05 -19.00
C LYS A 148 -9.31 -17.22 -19.08
N LYS A 149 -9.38 -16.14 -18.31
CA LYS A 149 -10.52 -15.21 -18.25
C LYS A 149 -10.05 -13.76 -18.33
N ASP A 150 -10.78 -12.93 -19.05
CA ASP A 150 -10.63 -11.47 -19.08
C ASP A 150 -11.64 -10.81 -18.12
N ARG A 151 -11.62 -9.47 -17.98
CA ARG A 151 -12.57 -8.71 -17.14
C ARG A 151 -12.76 -9.28 -15.72
N ILE A 152 -11.65 -9.69 -15.10
CA ILE A 152 -11.65 -10.34 -13.78
C ILE A 152 -11.81 -9.32 -12.65
N ILE A 153 -11.19 -8.14 -12.79
CA ILE A 153 -11.18 -7.11 -11.77
C ILE A 153 -12.47 -6.29 -11.91
N PRO A 154 -13.34 -6.23 -10.89
CA PRO A 154 -14.50 -5.36 -10.91
C PRO A 154 -14.10 -3.91 -11.22
N GLU A 155 -14.79 -3.26 -12.16
CA GLU A 155 -14.43 -1.91 -12.63
C GLU A 155 -14.43 -0.89 -11.47
N ARG A 156 -15.34 -1.06 -10.50
CA ARG A 156 -15.42 -0.20 -9.32
C ARG A 156 -14.14 -0.20 -8.48
N ILE A 157 -13.39 -1.31 -8.42
CA ILE A 157 -12.08 -1.35 -7.75
C ILE A 157 -11.08 -0.41 -8.43
N ILE A 158 -11.19 -0.23 -9.74
CA ILE A 158 -10.28 0.59 -10.55
C ILE A 158 -10.69 2.06 -10.51
N THR A 159 -11.99 2.37 -10.52
CA THR A 159 -12.50 3.74 -10.65
C THR A 159 -12.73 4.45 -9.32
N ARG A 160 -12.85 3.72 -8.21
CA ARG A 160 -13.06 4.34 -6.89
C ARG A 160 -11.78 5.02 -6.38
N PRO A 161 -11.89 6.13 -5.63
CA PRO A 161 -10.75 6.72 -4.95
C PRO A 161 -10.06 5.72 -4.01
N PRO A 162 -8.72 5.72 -3.92
CA PRO A 162 -7.99 4.87 -3.00
C PRO A 162 -8.18 5.32 -1.54
N SER A 163 -8.33 4.34 -0.65
CA SER A 163 -8.49 4.53 0.79
C SER A 163 -8.02 3.29 1.56
N ALA A 164 -7.52 3.51 2.78
CA ALA A 164 -7.18 2.45 3.73
C ALA A 164 -8.35 2.08 4.67
N GLU A 165 -9.46 2.84 4.65
CA GLU A 165 -10.67 2.63 5.47
C GLU A 165 -10.34 2.41 6.97
N LEU A 166 -9.46 3.25 7.52
CA LEU A 166 -9.03 3.21 8.94
C LEU A 166 -9.80 4.19 9.84
N ARG A 167 -10.55 5.12 9.24
CA ARG A 167 -11.42 6.09 9.91
C ARG A 167 -12.57 6.49 8.97
N PRO A 168 -13.65 7.14 9.45
CA PRO A 168 -14.76 7.57 8.62
C PRO A 168 -14.31 8.45 7.45
N ASP A 169 -14.87 8.19 6.26
CA ASP A 169 -14.68 8.97 5.03
C ASP A 169 -13.22 9.19 4.59
N GLN A 170 -12.30 8.33 5.04
CA GLN A 170 -10.87 8.46 4.76
C GLN A 170 -10.57 8.39 3.26
N GLN A 171 -9.71 9.29 2.78
CA GLN A 171 -9.08 9.22 1.45
C GLN A 171 -7.56 9.31 1.59
N ASP A 172 -6.81 8.66 0.68
CA ASP A 172 -5.34 8.79 0.65
C ASP A 172 -4.91 10.27 0.50
N THR A 173 -5.72 11.04 -0.22
CA THR A 173 -5.52 12.46 -0.56
C THR A 173 -5.65 13.41 0.63
N ASP A 174 -6.20 12.93 1.76
CA ASP A 174 -6.13 13.64 3.04
C ASP A 174 -4.68 13.89 3.47
N SER A 175 -3.77 12.98 3.10
CA SER A 175 -2.36 13.00 3.52
C SER A 175 -1.41 13.23 2.35
N LEU A 176 -1.75 12.71 1.17
CA LEU A 176 -0.90 12.73 -0.02
C LEU A 176 -1.44 13.69 -1.08
N PRO A 177 -0.58 14.25 -1.96
CA PRO A 177 -1.06 14.77 -3.24
C PRO A 177 -1.70 13.64 -4.07
N GLU A 178 -2.54 14.01 -5.04
CA GLU A 178 -3.08 13.06 -6.01
C GLU A 178 -1.96 12.26 -6.70
N TYR A 179 -2.19 10.97 -6.94
CA TYR A 179 -1.15 10.06 -7.43
C TYR A 179 -0.61 10.43 -8.83
N ASP A 180 -1.44 11.01 -9.69
CA ASP A 180 -1.05 11.49 -11.02
C ASP A 180 -0.09 12.69 -10.97
N VAL A 181 -0.09 13.44 -9.87
CA VAL A 181 0.87 14.51 -9.57
C VAL A 181 2.05 13.98 -8.75
N LEU A 182 1.78 13.13 -7.76
CA LEU A 182 2.78 12.62 -6.83
C LEU A 182 3.78 11.68 -7.51
N ASP A 183 3.32 10.74 -8.33
CA ASP A 183 4.19 9.72 -8.94
C ASP A 183 5.28 10.34 -9.84
N PRO A 184 4.97 11.28 -10.78
CA PRO A 184 6.00 11.94 -11.57
C PRO A 184 7.04 12.71 -10.74
N ILE A 185 6.63 13.35 -9.65
CA ILE A 185 7.55 14.04 -8.72
C ILE A 185 8.46 13.02 -8.04
N LEU A 186 7.91 11.90 -7.57
CA LEU A 186 8.68 10.85 -6.92
C LEU A 186 9.63 10.14 -7.89
N VAL A 187 9.23 9.91 -9.15
CA VAL A 187 10.10 9.41 -10.22
C VAL A 187 11.28 10.36 -10.41
N ALA A 188 11.03 11.66 -10.53
CA ALA A 188 12.09 12.66 -10.71
C ALA A 188 13.04 12.70 -9.50
N LEU A 189 12.51 12.67 -8.27
CA LEU A 189 13.31 12.68 -7.03
C LEU A 189 14.13 11.39 -6.82
N THR A 190 13.68 10.26 -7.35
CA THR A 190 14.27 8.94 -7.02
C THR A 190 15.03 8.33 -8.18
N GLU A 191 14.40 8.18 -9.34
CA GLU A 191 14.98 7.48 -10.48
C GLU A 191 15.92 8.39 -11.26
N GLU A 192 15.46 9.61 -11.55
CA GLU A 192 16.21 10.63 -12.30
C GLU A 192 17.20 11.41 -11.42
N MET A 193 17.00 11.41 -10.09
CA MET A 193 17.79 12.19 -9.12
C MET A 193 17.78 13.70 -9.40
N ALA A 194 16.65 14.22 -9.91
CA ALA A 194 16.45 15.64 -10.12
C ALA A 194 16.39 16.38 -8.78
N ASP A 195 16.92 17.61 -8.74
CA ASP A 195 16.75 18.50 -7.60
C ASP A 195 15.36 19.18 -7.60
N ILE A 196 14.96 19.76 -6.46
CA ILE A 196 13.66 20.42 -6.31
C ILE A 196 13.47 21.53 -7.36
N LYS A 197 14.52 22.31 -7.66
CA LYS A 197 14.46 23.43 -8.61
C LYS A 197 14.13 22.94 -10.02
N THR A 198 14.74 21.83 -10.43
CA THR A 198 14.51 21.17 -11.72
C THR A 198 13.10 20.62 -11.82
N ILE A 199 12.53 20.09 -10.74
CA ILE A 199 11.16 19.59 -10.76
C ILE A 199 10.17 20.75 -10.86
N ILE A 200 10.39 21.84 -10.10
CA ILE A 200 9.55 23.04 -10.18
C ILE A 200 9.60 23.66 -11.59
N SER A 201 10.77 23.69 -12.24
CA SER A 201 10.88 24.24 -13.60
C SER A 201 10.15 23.42 -14.66
N ARG A 202 9.76 22.16 -14.37
CA ARG A 202 8.87 21.34 -15.21
C ARG A 202 7.39 21.71 -15.06
N GLY A 203 7.05 22.66 -14.19
CA GLY A 203 5.69 23.16 -14.00
C GLY A 203 4.93 22.55 -12.81
N PHE A 204 5.58 21.75 -11.97
CA PHE A 204 4.97 21.26 -10.73
C PHE A 204 4.91 22.36 -9.68
N ASP A 205 3.81 22.38 -8.91
CA ASP A 205 3.65 23.31 -7.79
C ASP A 205 4.75 23.12 -6.73
N ARG A 206 5.28 24.24 -6.23
CA ARG A 206 6.40 24.22 -5.26
C ARG A 206 6.03 23.51 -3.98
N GLU A 207 4.86 23.80 -3.41
CA GLU A 207 4.44 23.24 -2.12
C GLU A 207 4.26 21.73 -2.25
N VAL A 208 3.70 21.27 -3.37
CA VAL A 208 3.54 19.84 -3.65
C VAL A 208 4.89 19.13 -3.78
N VAL A 209 5.85 19.71 -4.53
CA VAL A 209 7.20 19.13 -4.69
C VAL A 209 7.94 19.07 -3.35
N GLU A 210 7.86 20.14 -2.56
CA GLU A 210 8.49 20.19 -1.23
C GLU A 210 7.86 19.18 -0.27
N LYS A 211 6.52 19.04 -0.27
CA LYS A 211 5.80 18.04 0.52
C LYS A 211 6.20 16.62 0.12
N ALA A 212 6.18 16.28 -1.17
CA ALA A 212 6.58 14.97 -1.66
C ALA A 212 8.04 14.63 -1.31
N SER A 213 8.94 15.61 -1.42
CA SER A 213 10.34 15.46 -1.00
C SER A 213 10.45 15.16 0.50
N GLN A 214 9.76 15.91 1.35
CA GLN A 214 9.77 15.68 2.79
C GLN A 214 9.23 14.29 3.16
N LEU A 215 8.12 13.86 2.55
CA LEU A 215 7.56 12.52 2.72
C LEU A 215 8.59 11.44 2.33
N LEU A 216 9.24 11.62 1.17
CA LEU A 216 10.27 10.70 0.67
C LEU A 216 11.41 10.51 1.66
N PHE A 217 12.02 11.60 2.15
CA PHE A 217 13.18 11.48 3.03
C PHE A 217 12.84 10.97 4.44
N ARG A 218 11.65 11.28 4.97
CA ARG A 218 11.21 10.80 6.29
C ARG A 218 10.89 9.31 6.32
N ALA A 219 10.56 8.72 5.18
CA ALA A 219 10.09 7.35 5.08
C ALA A 219 11.20 6.28 5.01
N GLU A 220 12.49 6.66 5.09
CA GLU A 220 13.61 5.73 4.92
C GLU A 220 13.58 4.57 5.95
N TYR A 221 13.25 4.87 7.22
CA TYR A 221 13.17 3.85 8.27
C TYR A 221 12.06 2.81 8.06
N LYS A 222 10.96 3.21 7.40
CA LYS A 222 9.89 2.28 7.02
C LYS A 222 10.39 1.37 5.90
N ARG A 223 10.92 1.96 4.82
CA ARG A 223 11.43 1.20 3.66
C ARG A 223 12.52 0.21 4.00
N PHE A 224 13.38 0.55 4.97
CA PHE A 224 14.45 -0.34 5.43
C PHE A 224 13.92 -1.67 6.00
N GLN A 225 12.69 -1.67 6.54
CA GLN A 225 12.03 -2.85 7.11
C GLN A 225 11.00 -3.48 6.17
N ALA A 226 10.81 -2.95 4.96
CA ALA A 226 9.83 -3.46 4.02
C ALA A 226 10.26 -4.84 3.46
N ALA A 227 9.30 -5.75 3.31
CA ALA A 227 9.51 -7.06 2.68
C ALA A 227 10.25 -6.97 1.33
N PRO A 228 11.01 -8.01 0.94
CA PRO A 228 11.65 -8.04 -0.37
C PRO A 228 10.61 -8.07 -1.49
N GLY A 229 10.97 -7.56 -2.66
CA GLY A 229 10.10 -7.51 -3.84
C GLY A 229 10.93 -7.41 -5.12
N PRO A 230 10.30 -7.61 -6.30
CA PRO A 230 11.01 -7.50 -7.57
C PRO A 230 11.36 -6.05 -7.88
N LYS A 231 12.47 -5.84 -8.60
CA LYS A 231 12.81 -4.56 -9.22
C LYS A 231 12.31 -4.56 -10.66
N ILE A 232 11.56 -3.54 -11.03
CA ILE A 232 11.08 -3.35 -12.42
C ILE A 232 11.44 -1.96 -12.98
N THR A 233 11.84 -1.03 -12.12
CA THR A 233 12.22 0.34 -12.50
C THR A 233 13.73 0.49 -12.61
N THR A 234 14.20 1.67 -13.01
CA THR A 234 15.65 1.94 -13.12
C THR A 234 16.32 1.97 -11.75
N ARG A 235 15.60 2.43 -10.72
CA ARG A 235 16.08 2.56 -9.34
C ARG A 235 15.02 2.14 -8.32
N ALA A 236 15.26 0.99 -7.69
CA ALA A 236 14.39 0.49 -6.62
C ALA A 236 14.85 1.00 -5.23
N PHE A 237 13.92 0.99 -4.27
CA PHE A 237 14.27 1.22 -2.87
C PHE A 237 14.97 0.00 -2.27
N GLY A 238 16.18 0.21 -1.75
CA GLY A 238 17.04 -0.86 -1.22
C GLY A 238 18.44 -0.77 -1.79
N ARG A 239 18.88 -1.78 -2.57
CA ARG A 239 20.27 -1.86 -3.03
C ARG A 239 20.71 -0.67 -3.89
N ASP A 240 19.81 -0.12 -4.72
CA ASP A 240 20.11 0.95 -5.67
C ASP A 240 20.05 2.35 -5.07
N ARG A 241 19.33 2.52 -3.95
CA ARG A 241 19.17 3.79 -3.24
C ARG A 241 19.34 3.57 -1.75
N ARG A 242 20.55 3.85 -1.26
CA ARG A 242 20.94 3.70 0.15
C ARG A 242 21.14 5.08 0.77
N LEU A 243 20.18 5.50 1.57
CA LEU A 243 20.30 6.73 2.36
C LEU A 243 20.46 6.39 3.85
N PRO A 244 21.09 7.28 4.64
CA PRO A 244 21.15 7.10 6.07
C PRO A 244 19.75 7.19 6.70
N LEU A 245 19.49 6.34 7.69
CA LEU A 245 18.28 6.42 8.51
C LEU A 245 18.24 7.70 9.34
N THR A 246 19.37 8.04 9.96
CA THR A 246 19.56 9.29 10.70
C THR A 246 20.12 10.33 9.76
N SER A 247 19.27 11.27 9.33
CA SER A 247 19.65 12.35 8.42
C SER A 247 19.04 13.68 8.86
N GLY A 248 19.88 14.71 8.94
CA GLY A 248 19.44 16.10 9.09
C GLY A 248 19.19 16.80 7.75
N PHE A 249 19.40 16.13 6.62
CA PHE A 249 19.25 16.71 5.29
C PHE A 249 17.79 17.10 5.04
N ARG A 250 17.57 18.38 4.73
CA ARG A 250 16.25 18.94 4.42
C ARG A 250 16.29 19.60 3.04
N PRO A 251 15.87 18.89 1.97
CA PRO A 251 16.06 19.36 0.59
C PRO A 251 15.38 20.70 0.30
N ALA A 252 14.22 20.95 0.92
CA ALA A 252 13.45 22.19 0.75
C ALA A 252 14.09 23.41 1.45
N TYR A 253 15.02 23.22 2.38
CA TYR A 253 15.53 24.29 3.23
C TYR A 253 16.89 24.86 2.77
N HIS A 254 17.42 24.43 1.62
CA HIS A 254 18.75 24.87 1.13
C HIS A 254 18.82 26.30 0.55
N ASN A 255 17.82 27.16 0.82
CA ASN A 255 17.82 28.58 0.45
C ASN A 255 17.63 29.51 1.68
N ARG A 256 18.24 29.19 2.83
CA ARG A 256 18.47 30.18 3.90
C ARG A 256 19.95 30.31 4.18
#